data_AF-A0A2K3M153-F1
#
_entry.id   AF-A0A2K3M153-F1
#
_cell.length_a   1.000
_cell.length_b   1.000
_cell.length_c   1.000
_cell.angle_alpha   90.00
_cell.angle_beta   90.00
_cell.angle_gamma   90.00
#
_symmetry.space_group_name_H-M   'P 1'
#
loop_
_entity.id
_entity.type
_entity.pdbx_description
1 polymer ?
#
loop_
_entity_poly.entity_id
_entity_poly.type
_entity_poly.pdbx_seq_one_letter_code
_entity_poly.pdbx_strand_id
1 'polypeptide(L)' 'MKKAIAKEAIRGLPKLKIEEGSICGECQIGKQTKMSHPKLQHLITSRVLELLHIDLMGPMQVESLRGK' A
#
# COMPACT_ATOMS: atom_id res chain seq x y z
N MET A 1 -4.95 -3.96 17.93
CA MET A 1 -4.12 -4.90 17.12
C MET A 1 -3.20 -5.81 17.95
N LYS A 2 -2.50 -5.33 18.99
CA LYS A 2 -1.64 -6.14 19.87
C LYS A 2 -2.23 -7.47 20.34
N LYS A 3 -3.46 -7.46 20.88
CA LYS A 3 -4.16 -8.67 21.34
C LYS A 3 -4.43 -9.68 20.21
N ALA A 4 -4.72 -9.21 19.00
CA ALA A 4 -4.99 -10.08 17.86
C ALA A 4 -3.72 -10.80 17.38
N ILE A 5 -2.57 -10.10 17.40
CA ILE A 5 -1.25 -10.68 17.09
C ILE A 5 -0.84 -11.68 18.17
N ALA A 6 -0.97 -11.32 19.46
CA ALA A 6 -0.58 -12.19 20.58
C ALA A 6 -1.40 -13.48 20.68
N LYS A 7 -2.68 -13.43 20.28
CA LYS A 7 -3.58 -14.59 20.27
C LYS A 7 -3.64 -15.32 18.92
N GLU A 8 -2.83 -14.89 17.95
CA GLU A 8 -2.86 -15.40 16.56
C GLU A 8 -4.29 -15.45 15.97
N ALA A 9 -5.14 -14.50 16.37
CA ALA A 9 -6.56 -14.51 16.08
C ALA A 9 -6.89 -14.26 14.60
N ILE A 10 -5.90 -13.82 13.81
CA ILE A 10 -6.04 -13.50 12.40
C ILE A 10 -4.90 -14.20 11.63
N ARG A 11 -5.27 -15.04 10.67
CA ARG A 11 -4.31 -15.78 9.84
C ARG A 11 -3.61 -14.82 8.86
N GLY A 12 -2.29 -14.92 8.77
CA GLY A 12 -1.46 -14.13 7.83
C GLY A 12 -0.98 -12.78 8.37
N LEU A 13 -1.33 -12.41 9.60
CA LEU A 13 -0.79 -11.20 10.24
C LEU A 13 0.68 -11.42 10.65
N PRO A 14 1.62 -10.53 10.26
CA PRO A 14 3.01 -10.64 10.69
C PRO A 14 3.15 -10.49 12.22
N LYS A 15 4.08 -11.26 12.81
CA LYS A 15 4.43 -11.17 14.23
C LYS A 15 5.29 -9.92 14.48
N LEU A 16 4.63 -8.80 14.74
CA LEU A 16 5.29 -7.52 15.01
C LEU A 16 5.71 -7.42 16.49
N LYS A 17 6.98 -7.13 16.74
CA LYS A 17 7.44 -6.65 18.05
C LYS A 17 7.11 -5.17 18.15
N ILE A 18 6.18 -4.82 19.02
CA ILE A 18 5.75 -3.44 19.21
C ILE A 18 6.51 -2.86 20.40
N GLU A 19 7.36 -1.87 20.14
CA GLU A 19 8.09 -1.14 21.17
C GLU A 19 7.24 0.02 21.67
N GLU A 20 7.20 0.22 22.98
CA GLU A 20 6.52 1.36 23.62
C GLU A 20 7.55 2.37 24.12
N GLY A 21 7.29 3.67 23.91
CA GLY A 21 8.10 4.77 24.44
C GLY A 21 8.85 5.59 23.40
N SER A 22 9.23 5.00 22.25
CA SER A 22 9.94 5.71 21.17
C SER A 22 9.02 6.06 19.99
N ILE A 23 8.08 5.17 19.65
CA ILE A 23 7.16 5.29 18.51
C ILE A 23 5.76 4.91 19.01
N CYS A 24 4.73 5.62 18.53
CA CYS A 24 3.33 5.22 18.81
C CYS A 24 3.08 3.80 18.29
N GLY A 25 2.63 2.90 19.16
CA GLY A 25 2.42 1.48 18.81
C GLY A 25 1.44 1.28 17.65
N GLU A 26 0.39 2.10 17.56
CA GLU A 26 -0.56 2.05 16.44
C GLU A 26 0.09 2.54 15.13
N CYS A 27 1.00 3.52 15.18
CA CYS A 27 1.78 3.94 14.01
C CYS A 27 2.75 2.85 13.54
N GLN A 28 3.34 2.09 14.47
CA GLN A 28 4.24 0.97 14.16
C GLN A 28 3.50 -0.18 13.45
N ILE A 29 2.25 -0.42 13.85
CA ILE A 29 1.33 -1.35 13.19
C ILE A 29 0.85 -0.80 11.83
N GLY A 30 0.57 0.49 11.72
CA GLY A 30 0.13 1.11 10.46
C GLY A 30 1.24 1.15 9.39
N LYS A 31 2.51 1.26 9.81
CA LYS A 31 3.68 1.29 8.91
C LYS A 31 4.37 -0.08 8.79
N GLN A 32 3.59 -1.10 8.39
CA GLN A 32 4.08 -2.48 8.24
C GLN A 32 5.03 -2.70 7.05
N THR A 33 5.13 -1.74 6.13
CA THR A 33 5.87 -1.96 4.87
C THR A 33 7.08 -1.03 4.78
N LYS A 34 8.27 -1.61 4.95
CA LYS A 34 9.56 -1.02 4.56
C LYS A 34 10.23 -1.88 3.50
N MET A 35 9.48 -2.39 2.53
CA MET A 35 10.10 -3.03 1.37
C MET A 35 10.25 -1.99 0.28
N SER A 36 11.50 -1.72 -0.11
CA SER A 36 11.78 -0.96 -1.32
C SER A 36 11.27 -1.73 -2.52
N HIS A 37 10.55 -1.07 -3.42
CA HIS A 37 10.25 -1.66 -4.72
C HIS A 37 11.57 -1.97 -5.44
N PRO A 38 11.75 -3.20 -5.98
CA PRO A 38 12.98 -3.55 -6.67
C PRO A 38 13.17 -2.59 -7.86
N LYS A 39 14.37 -2.02 -7.96
CA LYS A 39 14.72 -1.18 -9.12
C LYS A 39 14.89 -2.09 -10.32
N LEU A 40 14.26 -1.72 -11.45
CA LEU A 40 14.56 -2.34 -12.73
C LEU A 40 16.01 -2.01 -13.10
N GLN A 41 16.81 -3.05 -13.36
CA GLN A 41 18.23 -2.92 -13.72
C GLN A 41 18.44 -2.63 -15.20
N HIS A 42 17.41 -2.85 -16.04
CA HIS A 42 17.48 -2.69 -17.49
C HIS A 42 16.37 -1.80 -18.00
N LEU A 43 16.67 -1.05 -19.07
CA LEU A 43 15.67 -0.37 -19.89
C LEU A 43 14.74 -1.42 -20.51
N ILE A 44 13.44 -1.30 -20.25
CA ILE A 44 12.42 -2.20 -20.81
C ILE A 44 12.15 -1.88 -22.29
N THR A 45 12.58 -0.71 -22.77
CA THR A 45 12.34 -0.23 -24.13
C THR A 45 13.62 0.24 -24.81
N SER A 46 13.65 0.09 -26.12
CA SER A 46 14.73 0.39 -27.05
C SER A 46 14.34 1.43 -28.11
N ARG A 47 13.04 1.60 -28.39
CA ARG A 47 12.50 2.54 -29.38
C ARG A 47 11.38 3.40 -28.79
N VAL A 48 11.14 4.53 -29.43
CA VAL A 48 10.05 5.45 -29.04
C VAL A 48 8.70 4.74 -29.17
N LEU A 49 7.81 4.93 -28.20
CA LEU A 49 6.46 4.32 -28.13
C LEU A 49 6.41 2.78 -28.05
N GLU A 50 7.49 2.12 -27.64
CA GLU A 50 7.51 0.66 -27.46
C GLU A 50 6.72 0.18 -26.22
N LEU A 51 6.60 1.01 -25.18
CA LEU A 51 5.77 0.76 -24.01
C LEU A 51 5.00 2.03 -23.63
N LEU A 52 3.69 1.90 -23.48
CA LEU A 52 2.79 2.96 -23.06
C LEU A 52 2.05 2.52 -21.80
N HIS A 53 2.22 3.27 -20.72
CA HIS A 53 1.43 3.09 -19.51
C HIS A 53 0.24 4.04 -19.54
N ILE A 54 -0.97 3.50 -19.46
CA ILE A 54 -2.23 4.26 -19.41
C ILE A 54 -2.91 3.86 -18.12
N ASP A 55 -3.29 4.85 -17.33
CA ASP A 55 -4.09 4.64 -16.14
C ASP A 55 -5.48 5.25 -16.33
N LEU A 56 -6.49 4.63 -15.70
CA LEU A 56 -7.84 5.14 -15.69
C LEU A 56 -8.03 6.01 -14.45
N MET A 57 -8.44 7.24 -14.68
CA MET A 57 -8.91 8.10 -13.61
C MET A 57 -10.20 7.52 -13.02
N GLY A 58 -10.27 7.49 -11.68
CA GLY A 58 -11.45 7.05 -10.92
C GLY A 58 -12.73 7.84 -11.24
N PRO A 59 -13.86 7.50 -10.59
CA PRO A 59 -15.18 7.99 -10.98
C PRO A 59 -15.21 9.51 -11.10
N MET A 60 -15.35 9.98 -12.33
CA MET A 60 -15.53 11.39 -12.63
C MET A 60 -16.93 11.80 -12.16
N GLN A 61 -17.07 13.02 -11.64
CA GLN A 61 -18.40 13.54 -11.29
C GLN A 61 -19.27 13.50 -12.55
N VAL A 62 -20.27 12.62 -12.51
CA VAL A 62 -21.38 12.61 -13.46
C VAL A 62 -22.52 13.37 -12.82
N GLU A 63 -23.14 14.28 -13.57
CA GLU A 63 -24.35 14.95 -13.08
C GLU A 63 -25.39 13.89 -12.76
N SER A 64 -25.83 13.84 -11.50
CA SER A 64 -26.96 13.02 -11.13
C SER A 64 -28.23 13.60 -11.78
N LEU A 65 -29.26 12.78 -12.00
CA LEU A 65 -30.57 13.25 -12.51
C LEU A 65 -31.22 14.33 -11.62
N ARG A 66 -30.72 14.53 -10.39
CA ARG A 66 -31.17 15.58 -9.47
C ARG A 66 -30.26 16.81 -9.42
N GLY A 67 -29.18 16.84 -10.22
CA GLY A 67 -28.15 17.89 -10.18
C GLY A 67 -27.22 17.71 -8.97
N LYS A 68 -25.91 17.84 -9.21
CA LYS A 68 -24.80 17.51 -8.27
C LYS A 68 -25.15 16.39 -7.30
#